data_AF-I1CHW4-F1
#
_entry.id   AF-I1CHW4-F1
#
_cell.length_a   1.000
_cell.length_b   1.000
_cell.length_c   1.000
_cell.angle_alpha   90.00
_cell.angle_beta   90.00
_cell.angle_gamma   90.00
#
_symmetry.space_group_name_H-M   'P 1'
#
loop_
_entity.id
_entity.type
_entity.pdbx_description
1 polymer ?
#
loop_
_entity_poly.entity_id
_entity_poly.type
_entity_poly.pdbx_seq_one_letter_code
_entity_poly.pdbx_strand_id
1 'polypeptide(L)'
;MYYCTPTAGERFFLRLLLTVVRGPTSFGNLKTVNSVVYSTFQEACQALHLIEDDQEWLKCFSEAVEFVSGSSLRSLFASALLF
;
A
#
# COMPACT_ATOMS: atom_id res chain seq x y z
N MET A 1 -10.78 -19.53 9.68
CA MET A 1 -9.80 -18.59 9.09
C MET A 1 -10.28 -17.20 9.42
N TYR A 2 -9.68 -16.52 10.42
CA TYR A 2 -10.11 -15.17 10.82
C TYR A 2 -9.78 -14.20 9.68
N TYR A 3 -10.81 -13.57 9.10
CA TYR A 3 -10.66 -12.49 8.13
C TYR A 3 -10.07 -11.29 8.87
N CYS A 4 -8.83 -10.90 8.55
CA CYS A 4 -8.33 -9.59 8.91
C CYS A 4 -8.81 -8.62 7.82
N THR A 5 -9.63 -7.65 8.18
CA THR A 5 -9.98 -6.56 7.29
C THR A 5 -8.77 -5.64 7.08
N PRO A 6 -8.66 -4.94 5.94
CA PRO A 6 -7.60 -3.95 5.72
C PRO A 6 -7.58 -2.85 6.80
N THR A 7 -8.71 -2.59 7.45
CA THR A 7 -8.82 -1.69 8.61
C THR A 7 -8.06 -2.17 9.86
N ALA A 8 -7.56 -3.41 9.88
CA ALA A 8 -6.69 -3.92 10.93
C ALA A 8 -5.24 -3.39 10.83
N GLY A 9 -4.93 -2.60 9.79
CA GLY A 9 -3.65 -1.92 9.60
C GLY A 9 -2.47 -2.89 9.57
N GLU A 10 -1.46 -2.65 10.39
CA GLU A 10 -0.24 -3.47 10.45
C GLU A 10 -0.49 -4.98 10.67
N ARG A 11 -1.57 -5.38 11.35
CA ARG A 11 -1.89 -6.80 11.53
C ARG A 11 -2.34 -7.48 10.23
N PHE A 12 -3.01 -6.74 9.35
CA PHE A 12 -3.39 -7.23 8.03
C PHE A 12 -2.13 -7.46 7.19
N PHE A 13 -1.24 -6.47 7.12
CA PHE A 13 0.02 -6.58 6.36
C PHE A 13 0.94 -7.67 6.90
N LEU A 14 1.05 -7.83 8.22
CA LEU A 14 1.78 -8.94 8.83
C LEU A 14 1.20 -10.30 8.39
N ARG A 15 -0.12 -10.45 8.41
CA ARG A 15 -0.79 -11.68 7.96
C ARG A 15 -0.51 -11.95 6.49
N LEU A 16 -0.56 -10.91 5.65
CA LEU A 16 -0.27 -10.98 4.22
C LEU A 16 1.17 -11.42 3.96
N LEU A 17 2.16 -10.81 4.63
CA LEU A 17 3.56 -11.22 4.53
C LEU A 17 3.78 -12.68 4.93
N LEU A 18 3.13 -13.15 5.99
CA LEU A 18 3.22 -14.54 6.44
C LEU A 18 2.66 -15.55 5.42
N THR A 19 1.81 -15.12 4.48
CA THR A 19 1.33 -16.00 3.40
C THR A 19 2.32 -16.13 2.24
N VAL A 20 3.24 -15.17 2.11
CA VAL A 20 4.18 -15.08 0.97
C VAL A 20 5.60 -15.48 1.37
N VAL A 21 6.08 -14.96 2.51
CA VAL A 21 7.43 -15.19 3.02
C VAL A 21 7.51 -16.55 3.70
N ARG A 22 8.32 -17.46 3.15
CA ARG A 22 8.53 -18.80 3.70
C ARG A 22 9.61 -18.80 4.77
N GLY A 23 9.31 -19.41 5.92
CA GLY A 23 10.27 -19.63 7.01
C GLY A 23 10.87 -18.36 7.64
N PRO A 24 10.10 -17.29 7.89
CA PRO A 24 10.63 -16.12 8.58
C PRO A 24 11.10 -16.50 9.99
N THR A 25 12.36 -16.19 10.31
CA THR A 25 12.96 -16.47 11.63
C THR A 25 12.81 -15.32 12.62
N SER A 26 12.40 -14.14 12.15
CA SER A 26 12.13 -12.96 12.98
C SER A 26 11.19 -11.98 12.28
N PHE A 27 10.60 -11.05 13.03
CA PHE A 27 9.85 -9.92 12.43
C PHE A 27 10.74 -9.00 11.59
N GLY A 28 12.04 -8.89 11.92
CA GLY A 28 13.01 -8.20 11.09
C GLY A 28 13.10 -8.83 9.70
N ASN A 29 13.21 -10.16 9.64
CA ASN A 29 13.24 -10.90 8.37
C ASN A 29 11.95 -10.74 7.55
N LEU A 30 10.79 -10.62 8.19
CA LEU A 30 9.52 -10.33 7.49
C LEU A 30 9.52 -8.95 6.83
N LYS A 31 10.21 -7.99 7.42
CA LYS A 31 10.35 -6.64 6.89
C LYS A 31 11.54 -6.48 5.94
N THR A 32 12.31 -7.54 5.70
CA THR A 32 13.44 -7.50 4.77
C THR A 32 12.98 -7.95 3.39
N VAL A 33 13.01 -7.03 2.42
CA VAL A 33 12.72 -7.32 1.01
C VAL A 33 13.92 -6.88 0.18
N ASN A 34 14.47 -7.78 -0.64
CA ASN A 34 15.65 -7.51 -1.46
C ASN A 34 16.86 -6.93 -0.67
N SER A 35 17.09 -7.43 0.54
CA SER A 35 18.14 -6.96 1.47
C SER A 35 17.94 -5.55 2.07
N VAL A 36 16.78 -4.94 1.85
CA VAL A 36 16.39 -3.66 2.48
C VAL A 36 15.40 -3.95 3.60
N VAL A 37 15.67 -3.40 4.79
CA VAL A 37 14.79 -3.53 5.96
C VAL A 37 13.83 -2.35 6.01
N TYR A 38 12.54 -2.63 5.92
CA TYR A 38 11.49 -1.62 5.98
C TYR A 38 11.03 -1.35 7.42
N SER A 39 10.45 -0.17 7.64
CA SER A 39 10.04 0.28 8.97
C SER A 39 8.75 -0.41 9.41
N THR A 40 7.78 -0.53 8.49
CA THR A 40 6.45 -1.13 8.69
C THR A 40 6.26 -2.40 7.89
N PHE A 41 5.26 -3.21 8.26
CA PHE A 41 4.85 -4.36 7.46
C PHE A 41 4.15 -3.92 6.17
N GLN A 42 3.45 -2.78 6.19
CA GLN A 42 2.87 -2.18 4.99
C GLN A 42 3.93 -1.89 3.92
N GLU A 43 5.02 -1.22 4.27
CA GLU A 43 6.11 -0.90 3.35
C GLU A 43 6.75 -2.16 2.75
N ALA A 44 6.93 -3.20 3.57
CA ALA A 44 7.44 -4.48 3.08
C ALA A 44 6.46 -5.15 2.09
N CYS A 45 5.15 -5.05 2.33
CA CYS A 45 4.13 -5.49 1.37
C CYS A 45 4.17 -4.70 0.05
N GLN A 46 4.34 -3.37 0.13
CA GLN A 46 4.49 -2.50 -1.05
C GLN A 46 5.74 -2.87 -1.85
N ALA A 47 6.88 -3.07 -1.18
CA ALA A 47 8.12 -3.48 -1.82
C ALA A 47 8.01 -4.85 -2.50
N LEU A 48 7.22 -5.77 -1.95
CA LEU A 48 6.88 -7.07 -2.56
C LEU A 48 5.77 -6.99 -3.62
N HIS A 49 5.21 -5.81 -3.88
CA HIS A 49 4.11 -5.57 -4.81
C HIS A 49 2.86 -6.41 -4.48
N LEU A 50 2.63 -6.65 -3.17
CA LEU A 50 1.46 -7.38 -2.68
C LEU A 50 0.23 -6.48 -2.52
N ILE A 51 0.47 -5.18 -2.48
CA ILE A 51 -0.56 -4.14 -2.44
C ILE A 51 -0.18 -3.07 -3.45
N GLU A 52 -1.18 -2.51 -4.12
CA GLU A 52 -1.00 -1.33 -4.97
C GLU A 52 -0.67 -0.11 -4.11
N ASP A 53 0.10 0.80 -4.70
CA ASP A 53 0.54 2.01 -4.03
C ASP A 53 -0.24 3.21 -4.58
N ASP A 54 -0.97 3.89 -3.71
CA ASP A 54 -1.79 5.06 -4.07
C ASP A 54 -0.94 6.32 -4.36
N GLN A 55 0.40 6.23 -4.29
CA GLN A 55 1.30 7.38 -4.47
C GLN A 55 1.13 8.06 -5.82
N GLU A 56 0.87 7.32 -6.89
CA GLU A 56 0.66 7.91 -8.22
C GLU A 56 -0.60 8.79 -8.24
N TRP A 57 -1.68 8.31 -7.63
CA TRP A 57 -2.92 9.08 -7.50
C TRP A 57 -2.74 10.29 -6.59
N LEU A 58 -2.07 10.13 -5.44
CA LEU A 58 -1.79 11.24 -4.52
C LEU A 58 -0.99 12.35 -5.20
N LYS A 59 0.03 11.97 -6.00
CA LYS A 59 0.81 12.92 -6.78
C LYS A 59 -0.04 13.60 -7.86
N CYS A 60 -0.83 12.82 -8.60
CA CYS A 60 -1.75 13.34 -9.62
C CYS A 60 -2.74 14.35 -9.04
N PHE A 61 -3.35 14.06 -7.87
CA PHE A 61 -4.26 14.99 -7.20
C PHE A 61 -3.55 16.25 -6.70
N SER A 62 -2.33 16.10 -6.17
CA SER A 62 -1.54 17.24 -5.69
C SER A 62 -1.22 18.21 -6.83
N GLU A 63 -0.84 17.69 -8.00
CA GLU A 63 -0.61 18.50 -9.20
C GLU A 63 -1.95 19.08 -9.71
N ALA A 64 -3.01 18.28 -9.79
CA ALA A 64 -4.31 18.71 -10.31
C ALA A 64 -4.89 19.91 -9.52
N VAL A 65 -4.70 19.97 -8.20
CA VAL A 65 -5.18 21.09 -7.38
C VAL A 65 -4.62 22.45 -7.85
N GLU A 66 -3.42 22.47 -8.42
CA GLU A 66 -2.80 23.72 -8.90
C GLU A 66 -3.30 24.12 -10.31
N PHE A 67 -3.72 23.16 -11.13
CA PHE A 67 -3.94 23.39 -12.56
C PHE A 67 -5.39 23.25 -13.04
N VAL A 68 -6.28 22.59 -12.28
CA VAL A 68 -7.63 22.29 -12.77
C VAL A 68 -8.76 22.87 -11.92
N SER A 69 -9.90 23.05 -12.57
CA SER A 69 -11.14 23.50 -11.93
C SER A 69 -11.69 22.44 -10.96
N GLY A 70 -12.48 22.87 -9.97
CA GLY A 70 -13.12 21.95 -9.02
C GLY A 70 -14.02 20.90 -9.66
N SER A 71 -14.64 21.17 -10.81
CA SER A 71 -15.38 20.17 -11.59
C SER A 71 -14.47 19.08 -12.16
N SER A 72 -13.32 19.46 -12.70
CA SER A 72 -12.33 18.54 -13.27
C SER A 72 -11.70 17.66 -12.19
N LEU A 73 -11.41 18.21 -11.01
CA LEU A 73 -10.95 17.43 -9.85
C LEU A 73 -11.94 16.34 -9.44
N ARG A 74 -13.24 16.64 -9.42
CA ARG A 74 -14.28 15.63 -9.11
C ARG A 74 -14.32 14.52 -10.16
N SER A 75 -14.17 14.85 -11.44
CA SER A 75 -14.07 13.86 -12.50
C SER A 75 -12.82 13.00 -12.35
N LEU A 76 -11.67 13.60 -12.04
CA LEU A 76 -10.42 12.88 -11.77
C LEU A 76 -10.57 11.92 -10.58
N PHE A 77 -11.23 12.36 -9.50
CA PHE A 77 -11.55 11.53 -8.34
C PHE A 77 -12.45 10.35 -8.70
N ALA A 78 -13.49 10.57 -9.50
CA ALA A 78 -14.34 9.48 -9.98
C ALA A 78 -13.57 8.48 -10.85
N SER A 79 -12.61 8.95 -11.66
CA SER A 79 -11.71 8.07 -12.41
C SER A 79 -10.80 7.26 -11.49
N ALA A 80 -10.22 7.87 -10.45
CA ALA A 80 -9.37 7.17 -9.49
C ALA A 80 -10.09 6.08 -8.69
N LEU A 81 -11.40 6.19 -8.49
CA LEU A 81 -12.20 5.14 -7.83
C LEU A 81 -12.54 3.96 -8.75
N LEU A 82 -12.40 4.13 -10.06
CA LEU A 82 -12.72 3.10 -11.05
C LEU A 82 -11.52 2.20 -11.36
N PHE A 83 -10.31 2.73 -11.20
CA PHE A 83 -9.03 2.06 -11.43
C PHE A 83 -8.45 1.60 -10.11
#